data_AF-A0A7C8ZKE0-F1
#
_entry.id   AF-A0A7C8ZKE0-F1
#
_cell.length_a   1.000
_cell.length_b   1.000
_cell.length_c   1.000
_cell.angle_alpha   90.00
_cell.angle_beta   90.00
_cell.angle_gamma   90.00
#
_symmetry.space_group_name_H-M   'P 1'
#
loop_
_entity.id
_entity.type
_entity.pdbx_description
1 polymer ?
#
loop_
_entity_poly.entity_id
_entity_poly.type
_entity_poly.pdbx_seq_one_letter_code
_entity_poly.pdbx_strand_id
1 'polypeptide(L)'
;AYEMYVTRGLSLYRKDPSSLSIRPPDYAPNTGVLVITDEETEEQDSYCWGMCEYKRIKTLPFPQNKILKIVHPSEYQKPSVTKVWFLPVIGEPLSAHRYYIIRAKGQYKGYVGLSLFYRSLTWIWEIGR
;
A
#
# COMPACT_ATOMS: atom_id res chain seq x y z
N ALA A 1 8.71 -15.62 -20.10
CA ALA A 1 7.70 -14.54 -19.94
C ALA A 1 8.34 -13.42 -19.13
N TYR A 2 8.15 -12.16 -19.52
CA TYR A 2 8.63 -11.04 -18.70
C TYR A 2 7.59 -10.74 -17.62
N GLU A 3 8.05 -10.53 -16.39
CA GLU A 3 7.21 -10.01 -15.31
C GLU A 3 7.29 -8.48 -15.35
N MET A 4 6.15 -7.80 -15.40
CA MET A 4 6.12 -6.35 -15.52
C MET A 4 5.08 -5.74 -14.59
N TYR A 5 5.41 -4.60 -14.01
CA TYR A 5 4.46 -3.80 -13.28
C TYR A 5 3.93 -2.67 -14.16
N VAL A 6 2.64 -2.42 -14.07
CA VAL A 6 2.00 -1.20 -14.61
C VAL A 6 1.62 -0.27 -13.47
N THR A 7 1.85 1.02 -13.63
CA THR A 7 1.49 2.04 -12.64
C THR A 7 0.07 2.57 -12.85
N ARG A 8 -0.66 2.74 -11.76
CA ARG A 8 -2.02 3.30 -11.72
C ARG A 8 -2.14 4.27 -10.53
N GLY A 9 -2.91 5.35 -10.71
CA GLY A 9 -3.18 6.31 -9.65
C GLY A 9 -4.14 5.75 -8.59
N LEU A 10 -3.94 6.11 -7.33
CA LEU A 10 -4.78 5.67 -6.22
C LEU A 10 -6.20 6.25 -6.31
N SER A 11 -6.35 7.46 -6.86
CA SER A 11 -7.65 8.13 -7.05
C SER A 11 -8.63 7.29 -7.88
N LEU A 12 -8.15 6.58 -8.89
CA LEU A 12 -8.94 5.70 -9.76
C LEU A 12 -9.70 4.65 -8.95
N TYR A 13 -9.01 4.01 -8.01
CA TYR A 13 -9.60 2.97 -7.16
C TYR A 13 -10.52 3.52 -6.09
N ARG A 14 -10.31 4.77 -5.64
CA ARG A 14 -11.21 5.44 -4.70
C ARG A 14 -12.53 5.83 -5.37
N LYS A 15 -12.49 6.28 -6.62
CA LYS A 15 -13.66 6.64 -7.42
C LYS A 15 -14.48 5.43 -7.83
N ASP A 16 -13.82 4.37 -8.28
CA ASP A 16 -14.47 3.11 -8.64
C ASP A 16 -13.79 1.93 -7.93
N PRO A 17 -14.29 1.55 -6.74
CA PRO A 17 -13.80 0.38 -6.01
C PRO A 17 -13.94 -0.94 -6.78
N SER A 18 -14.84 -1.02 -7.77
CA SER A 18 -15.05 -2.22 -8.59
C SER A 18 -13.82 -2.55 -9.43
N SER A 19 -13.07 -1.52 -9.82
CA SER A 19 -11.82 -1.65 -10.57
C SER A 19 -10.72 -2.44 -9.84
N LEU A 20 -10.80 -2.57 -8.51
CA LEU A 20 -9.86 -3.39 -7.72
C LEU A 20 -9.93 -4.88 -8.04
N SER A 21 -11.09 -5.35 -8.52
CA SER A 21 -11.31 -6.76 -8.86
C SER A 21 -10.93 -7.10 -10.29
N ILE A 22 -10.63 -6.10 -11.12
CA ILE A 22 -10.20 -6.30 -12.49
C ILE A 22 -8.79 -6.91 -12.44
N ARG A 23 -8.65 -8.11 -13.00
CA ARG A 23 -7.33 -8.70 -13.20
C ARG A 23 -6.60 -7.97 -14.33
N PRO A 24 -5.27 -7.85 -14.24
CA PRO A 24 -4.46 -7.51 -15.39
C PRO A 24 -4.81 -8.44 -16.56
N PRO A 25 -4.95 -7.91 -17.78
CA PRO A 25 -5.51 -8.64 -18.91
C PRO A 25 -4.64 -9.84 -19.35
N ASP A 26 -5.30 -10.84 -19.95
CA ASP A 26 -4.74 -12.17 -20.27
C ASP A 26 -3.53 -12.15 -21.22
N TYR A 27 -3.36 -11.09 -22.02
CA TYR A 27 -2.18 -10.90 -22.88
C TYR A 27 -0.89 -10.61 -22.09
N ALA A 28 -1.01 -10.39 -20.78
CA ALA A 28 0.13 -10.14 -19.91
C ALA A 28 -0.11 -10.82 -18.53
N PRO A 29 -0.14 -12.18 -18.50
CA PRO A 29 -0.54 -12.96 -17.32
C PRO A 29 0.40 -12.75 -16.11
N ASN A 30 1.63 -12.30 -16.37
CA ASN A 30 2.62 -11.95 -15.35
C ASN A 30 2.71 -10.43 -15.13
N THR A 31 1.58 -9.72 -15.23
CA THR A 31 1.52 -8.30 -14.94
C THR A 31 1.07 -8.05 -13.52
N GLY A 32 1.80 -7.23 -12.79
CA GLY A 32 1.37 -6.68 -11.51
C GLY A 32 0.91 -5.23 -11.68
N VAL A 33 0.13 -4.73 -10.73
CA VAL A 33 -0.24 -3.32 -10.68
C VAL A 33 0.48 -2.66 -9.51
N LEU A 34 1.16 -1.54 -9.77
CA LEU A 34 1.64 -0.63 -8.75
C LEU A 34 0.67 0.53 -8.62
N VAL A 35 0.26 0.81 -7.40
CA VAL A 35 -0.62 1.94 -7.09
C VAL A 35 0.23 3.06 -6.53
N ILE A 36 0.10 4.26 -7.07
CA ILE A 36 0.82 5.44 -6.60
C ILE A 36 -0.15 6.50 -6.11
N THR A 37 0.22 7.22 -5.06
CA THR A 37 -0.48 8.45 -4.68
C THR A 37 -0.28 9.48 -5.80
N ASP A 38 -1.38 9.89 -6.42
CA ASP A 38 -1.45 10.94 -7.42
C ASP A 38 -1.99 12.24 -6.79
N GLU A 39 -1.85 13.37 -7.49
CA GLU A 39 -2.22 14.72 -7.00
C GLU A 39 -3.63 14.75 -6.41
N GLU A 40 -4.61 14.15 -7.09
CA GLU A 40 -5.98 14.09 -6.59
C GLU A 40 -6.11 13.36 -5.25
N THR A 41 -5.33 12.28 -5.05
CA THR A 41 -5.33 11.57 -3.77
C THR A 41 -4.63 12.40 -2.69
N GLU A 42 -3.57 13.13 -3.02
CA GLU A 42 -2.89 14.03 -2.09
C GLU A 42 -3.81 15.16 -1.63
N GLU A 43 -4.58 15.75 -2.54
CA GLU A 43 -5.60 16.76 -2.21
C GLU A 43 -6.66 16.20 -1.27
N GLN A 44 -7.19 15.00 -1.55
CA GLN A 44 -8.19 14.31 -0.72
C GLN A 44 -7.66 13.96 0.69
N ASP A 45 -6.38 13.60 0.78
CA ASP A 45 -5.74 13.24 2.05
C ASP A 45 -5.20 14.47 2.80
N SER A 46 -5.24 15.64 2.19
CA SER A 46 -4.90 16.91 2.83
C SER A 46 -6.13 17.58 3.45
N TYR A 47 -5.92 18.25 4.58
CA TYR A 47 -6.91 19.09 5.24
C TYR A 47 -6.23 20.36 5.78
N CYS A 48 -7.02 21.32 6.28
CA CYS A 48 -6.52 22.64 6.67
C CYS A 48 -5.78 23.35 5.50
N TRP A 49 -6.40 23.43 4.32
CA TRP A 49 -5.81 24.06 3.12
C TRP A 49 -4.40 23.53 2.77
N GLY A 50 -4.24 22.19 2.79
CA GLY A 50 -2.95 21.56 2.45
C GLY A 50 -1.90 21.59 3.56
N MET A 51 -2.17 22.18 4.72
CA MET A 51 -1.19 22.26 5.81
C MET A 51 -1.12 21.00 6.68
N CYS A 52 -2.12 20.14 6.62
CA CYS A 52 -2.18 18.93 7.41
C CYS A 52 -2.55 17.72 6.53
N GLU A 53 -1.90 16.58 6.75
CA GLU A 53 -2.16 15.35 6.01
C GLU A 53 -2.76 14.27 6.92
N TYR A 54 -3.69 13.48 6.40
CA TYR A 54 -4.17 12.26 7.03
C TYR A 54 -3.05 11.19 7.07
N LYS A 55 -2.49 10.97 8.25
CA LYS A 55 -1.36 10.03 8.46
C LYS A 55 -1.75 8.55 8.52
N ARG A 56 -3.02 8.21 8.28
CA ARG A 56 -3.56 6.85 8.41
C ARG A 56 -4.18 6.40 7.10
N ILE A 57 -3.72 5.26 6.62
CA ILE A 57 -4.34 4.58 5.48
C ILE A 57 -5.59 3.87 5.99
N LYS A 58 -6.75 4.38 5.59
CA LYS A 58 -8.06 3.83 6.00
C LYS A 58 -8.59 2.78 5.03
N THR A 59 -8.11 2.80 3.78
CA THR A 59 -8.62 1.97 2.69
C THR A 59 -7.47 1.39 1.89
N LEU A 60 -7.69 0.18 1.36
CA LEU A 60 -6.80 -0.45 0.39
C LEU A 60 -7.10 0.09 -1.01
N PRO A 61 -6.15 0.03 -1.94
CA PRO A 61 -4.81 -0.58 -1.87
C PRO A 61 -3.74 0.35 -1.26
N PHE A 62 -2.62 -0.22 -0.80
CA PHE A 62 -1.50 0.59 -0.30
C PHE A 62 -0.76 1.27 -1.46
N PRO A 63 -0.28 2.52 -1.32
CA PRO A 63 0.58 3.16 -2.30
C PRO A 63 2.01 2.60 -2.27
N GLN A 64 2.63 2.43 -3.44
CA GLN A 64 3.99 1.92 -3.61
C GLN A 64 5.05 3.00 -3.78
N ASN A 65 4.65 4.27 -3.95
CA ASN A 65 5.57 5.41 -3.93
C ASN A 65 5.81 5.95 -2.50
N LYS A 66 5.31 5.28 -1.46
CA LYS A 66 5.46 5.71 -0.07
C LYS A 66 5.95 4.58 0.85
N ILE A 67 6.75 4.94 1.85
CA ILE A 67 7.16 4.01 2.91
C ILE A 67 6.13 4.06 4.03
N LEU A 68 5.50 2.91 4.27
CA LEU A 68 4.50 2.76 5.31
C LEU A 68 5.13 2.31 6.63
N LYS A 69 4.44 2.55 7.73
CA LYS A 69 4.83 2.22 9.11
C LYS A 69 3.81 1.26 9.74
N ILE A 70 4.16 0.00 9.88
CA ILE A 70 3.37 -0.90 10.72
C ILE A 70 3.66 -0.56 12.19
N VAL A 71 2.61 -0.26 12.96
CA VAL A 71 2.74 0.02 14.39
C VAL A 71 2.05 -1.10 15.14
N HIS A 72 2.83 -1.85 15.90
CA HIS A 72 2.29 -2.81 16.85
C HIS A 72 2.16 -2.10 18.19
N PRO A 73 0.93 -1.89 18.70
CA PRO A 73 0.74 -1.34 20.02
C PRO A 73 1.34 -2.32 21.03
N SER A 74 1.81 -1.78 22.14
CA SER A 74 2.12 -2.56 23.33
C SER A 74 1.56 -1.79 24.51
N GLU A 75 0.86 -2.48 25.39
CA GLU A 75 0.27 -1.87 26.59
C GLU A 75 1.35 -1.52 27.61
N TYR A 76 2.44 -2.29 27.63
CA TYR A 76 3.49 -2.22 28.64
C TYR A 76 4.82 -1.64 28.11
N GLN A 77 4.98 -1.54 26.79
CA GLN A 77 6.21 -1.05 26.16
C GLN A 77 5.90 0.02 25.12
N LYS A 78 6.95 0.78 24.75
CA LYS A 78 6.85 1.72 23.64
C LYS A 78 6.41 0.97 22.37
N PRO A 79 5.41 1.48 21.62
CA PRO A 79 4.92 0.79 20.43
C PRO A 79 6.05 0.57 19.44
N SER A 80 6.12 -0.65 18.91
CA SER A 80 7.15 -0.99 17.93
C SER A 80 6.71 -0.51 16.55
N VAL A 81 7.60 0.22 15.86
CA VAL A 81 7.31 0.81 14.55
C VAL A 81 8.23 0.17 13.51
N THR A 82 7.65 -0.51 12.54
CA THR A 82 8.38 -1.13 11.43
C THR A 82 8.08 -0.38 10.14
N LYS A 83 9.12 0.14 9.47
CA LYS A 83 8.99 0.78 8.17
C LYS A 83 9.06 -0.25 7.06
N VAL A 84 8.09 -0.27 6.16
CA VAL A 84 7.93 -1.29 5.12
C VAL A 84 7.46 -0.71 3.79
N TRP A 85 7.75 -1.42 2.72
CA TRP A 85 7.07 -1.30 1.44
C TRP A 85 6.09 -2.45 1.31
N PHE A 86 4.92 -2.19 0.73
CA PHE A 86 3.97 -3.21 0.36
C PHE A 86 3.96 -3.33 -1.14
N LEU A 87 4.31 -4.49 -1.68
CA LEU A 87 4.35 -4.73 -3.11
C LEU A 87 3.23 -5.71 -3.49
N PRO A 88 2.27 -5.35 -4.34
CA PRO A 88 1.20 -6.24 -4.76
C PRO A 88 1.76 -7.48 -5.46
N VAL A 89 1.15 -8.64 -5.17
CA VAL A 89 1.50 -9.89 -5.83
C VAL A 89 1.11 -9.82 -7.31
N ILE A 90 2.03 -10.27 -8.17
CA ILE A 90 1.85 -10.29 -9.63
C ILE A 90 0.78 -11.33 -10.02
N GLY A 91 -0.01 -11.04 -11.05
CA GLY A 91 -1.01 -11.97 -11.58
C GLY A 91 -2.32 -12.02 -10.77
N GLU A 92 -2.46 -11.15 -9.77
CA GLU A 92 -3.64 -11.09 -8.91
C GLU A 92 -4.34 -9.73 -8.96
N PRO A 93 -5.67 -9.69 -8.77
CA PRO A 93 -6.37 -8.43 -8.61
C PRO A 93 -6.01 -7.79 -7.27
N LEU A 94 -6.05 -6.46 -7.20
CA LEU A 94 -5.76 -5.72 -5.97
C LEU A 94 -6.76 -6.03 -4.84
N SER A 95 -7.99 -6.45 -5.18
CA SER A 95 -9.01 -6.92 -4.24
C SER A 95 -8.65 -8.23 -3.53
N ALA A 96 -7.62 -8.95 -3.98
CA ALA A 96 -7.08 -10.09 -3.25
C ALA A 96 -6.33 -9.66 -1.97
N HIS A 97 -5.92 -8.39 -1.89
CA HIS A 97 -5.22 -7.80 -0.75
C HIS A 97 -3.97 -8.59 -0.29
N ARG A 98 -3.25 -9.16 -1.27
CA ARG A 98 -2.02 -9.93 -1.04
C ARG A 98 -0.81 -9.10 -1.43
N TYR A 99 0.14 -8.98 -0.50
CA TYR A 99 1.31 -8.13 -0.67
C TYR A 99 2.56 -8.83 -0.16
N TYR A 100 3.67 -8.63 -0.86
CA TYR A 100 4.99 -8.79 -0.27
C TYR A 100 5.28 -7.58 0.62
N ILE A 101 5.70 -7.84 1.86
CA ILE A 101 6.17 -6.84 2.80
C ILE A 101 7.68 -6.83 2.75
N ILE A 102 8.25 -5.68 2.37
CA ILE A 102 9.71 -5.49 2.30
C ILE A 102 10.10 -4.51 3.40
N ARG A 103 10.99 -4.90 4.30
CA ARG A 103 11.51 -4.01 5.34
C ARG A 103 12.33 -2.86 4.74
N ALA A 104 11.90 -1.63 4.99
CA ALA A 104 12.52 -0.44 4.40
C ALA A 104 13.75 0.05 5.18
N LYS A 105 13.77 -0.16 6.51
CA LYS A 105 14.82 0.36 7.41
C LYS A 105 15.08 -0.61 8.58
N GLY A 106 16.20 -0.38 9.28
CA GLY A 106 16.63 -1.14 10.46
C GLY A 106 17.54 -2.32 10.10
N GLN A 107 17.85 -3.16 11.08
CA GLN A 107 18.75 -4.31 10.93
C GLN A 107 18.27 -5.32 9.89
N TYR A 108 16.94 -5.47 9.76
CA TYR A 108 16.31 -6.37 8.80
C TYR A 108 15.91 -5.66 7.50
N LYS A 109 16.60 -4.60 7.08
CA LYS A 109 16.32 -3.93 5.79
C LYS A 109 16.46 -4.94 4.63
N GLY A 110 15.52 -4.92 3.69
CA GLY A 110 15.51 -5.79 2.51
C GLY A 110 14.90 -7.18 2.75
N TYR A 111 14.61 -7.56 3.99
CA TYR A 111 13.92 -8.81 4.27
C TYR A 111 12.49 -8.76 3.72
N VAL A 112 12.08 -9.86 3.08
CA VAL A 112 10.79 -10.02 2.41
C VAL A 112 9.95 -11.06 3.14
N GLY A 113 8.69 -10.74 3.40
CA GLY A 113 7.67 -11.68 3.85
C GLY A 113 6.40 -11.53 3.02
N LEU A 114 5.52 -12.53 3.03
CA LEU A 114 4.21 -12.44 2.38
C LEU A 114 3.13 -12.13 3.42
N SER A 115 2.18 -11.25 3.09
CA SER A 115 1.05 -10.89 3.96
C SER A 115 -0.28 -10.93 3.23
N LEU A 116 -1.31 -11.37 3.96
CA LEU A 116 -2.71 -11.39 3.56
C LEU A 116 -3.49 -10.41 4.45
N PHE A 117 -4.12 -9.39 3.87
CA PHE A 117 -4.95 -8.46 4.64
C PHE A 117 -6.43 -8.82 4.55
N TYR A 118 -6.96 -9.48 5.59
CA TYR A 118 -8.40 -9.67 5.78
C TYR A 118 -8.96 -8.55 6.67
N ARG A 119 -9.45 -7.49 6.04
CA ARG A 119 -10.41 -6.50 6.58
C ARG A 119 -10.06 -5.64 7.80
N SER A 120 -8.91 -5.79 8.47
CA SER A 120 -8.52 -4.86 9.55
C SER A 120 -7.17 -4.19 9.31
N LEU A 121 -7.22 -2.93 8.87
CA LEU A 121 -6.07 -2.05 8.62
C LEU A 121 -5.62 -1.28 9.88
N THR A 122 -6.16 -1.60 11.06
CA THR A 122 -5.95 -0.83 12.32
C THR A 122 -4.49 -0.67 12.73
N TRP A 123 -3.58 -1.44 12.12
CA TRP A 123 -2.17 -1.55 12.52
C TRP A 123 -1.17 -0.91 11.55
N ILE A 124 -1.64 -0.35 10.42
CA ILE A 124 -0.76 0.25 9.41
C ILE A 124 -0.92 1.75 9.43
N TRP A 125 0.14 2.41 9.88
CA TRP A 125 0.27 3.85 9.96
C TRP A 125 1.21 4.31 8.85
N GLU A 126 1.12 5.56 8.47
CA GLU A 126 2.10 6.17 7.57
C GLU A 126 2.95 7.18 8.34
N ILE A 127 4.15 7.52 7.85
CA ILE A 127 4.87 8.80 8.07
C ILE A 127 6.26 8.69 7.39
N GLY A 128 6.60 9.70 6.58
CA GLY A 128 7.77 10.51 6.89
C GLY A 128 8.69 10.88 5.72
N ARG A 129 8.44 12.10 5.24
CA ARG A 129 9.20 13.00 4.34
C ARG A 129 9.44 12.49 2.93
#